data_AF-A0A930Y573-F1
#
_entry.id   AF-A0A930Y573-F1
#
_cell.length_a   1.000
_cell.length_b   1.000
_cell.length_c   1.000
_cell.angle_alpha   90.00
_cell.angle_beta   90.00
_cell.angle_gamma   90.00
#
_symmetry.space_group_name_H-M   'P 1'
#
loop_
_entity.id
_entity.type
_entity.pdbx_description
1 polymer ?
#
loop_
_entity_poly.entity_id
_entity_poly.type
_entity_poly.pdbx_seq_one_letter_code
_entity_poly.pdbx_strand_id
1 'polypeptide(L)'
;MFYENRKILVINTAAKSRLFEIQAVDLRFSNGELRTYERFKPSTRSAVMILAIDEQQNLLLTYEYAVGTEQYELSGFPKGLMELGETPQQSANRELQEEIGFKAERLTLLRTFNLIARLYE
;
A
#
# COMPACT_ATOMS: atom_id res chain seq x y z
N MET A 1 22.51 16.16 -1.06
CA MET A 1 21.04 16.01 -1.19
C MET A 1 20.41 16.86 -0.09
N PHE A 2 19.72 17.93 -0.45
CA PHE A 2 19.13 18.88 0.49
C PHE A 2 18.01 18.20 1.28
N TYR A 3 18.23 17.94 2.56
CA TYR A 3 17.14 17.66 3.49
C TYR A 3 16.47 18.99 3.81
N GLU A 4 15.56 19.43 2.96
CA GLU A 4 14.76 20.63 3.26
C GLU A 4 13.75 20.31 4.36
N ASN A 5 13.89 20.98 5.51
CA ASN A 5 12.94 20.93 6.63
C ASN A 5 11.63 21.62 6.21
N ARG A 6 10.74 20.88 5.55
CA ARG A 6 9.35 21.31 5.30
C ARG A 6 8.52 21.18 6.58
N LYS A 7 7.71 22.19 6.88
CA LYS A 7 6.79 22.19 8.02
C LYS A 7 5.35 22.09 7.53
N ILE A 8 4.61 21.11 8.03
CA ILE A 8 3.15 21.05 7.87
C ILE A 8 2.55 22.13 8.78
N LEU A 9 1.76 23.01 8.19
CA LEU A 9 1.07 24.09 8.89
C LEU A 9 -0.33 23.66 9.30
N VAL A 10 -1.13 23.21 8.33
CA VAL A 10 -2.53 22.85 8.50
C VAL A 10 -2.84 21.64 7.62
N ILE A 11 -3.72 20.77 8.12
CA ILE A 11 -4.30 19.67 7.34
C ILE A 11 -5.82 19.79 7.43
N ASN A 12 -6.47 19.94 6.28
CA ASN A 12 -7.92 19.99 6.16
C ASN A 12 -8.42 18.86 5.26
N THR A 13 -9.63 18.36 5.52
CA THR A 13 -10.30 17.43 4.59
C THR A 13 -10.81 18.22 3.39
N ALA A 14 -10.26 17.94 2.21
CA ALA A 14 -10.69 18.54 0.95
C ALA A 14 -11.91 17.81 0.38
N ALA A 15 -11.89 16.47 0.42
CA ALA A 15 -13.01 15.64 -0.02
C ALA A 15 -13.04 14.31 0.76
N LYS A 16 -14.23 13.76 0.96
CA LYS A 16 -14.41 12.47 1.63
C LYS A 16 -15.55 11.68 1.00
N SER A 17 -15.23 10.47 0.56
CA SER A 17 -16.18 9.44 0.16
C SER A 17 -16.23 8.32 1.20
N ARG A 18 -16.95 7.23 0.89
CA ARG A 18 -16.99 6.03 1.74
C ARG A 18 -15.62 5.38 1.93
N LEU A 19 -14.80 5.33 0.88
CA LEU A 19 -13.51 4.63 0.88
C LEU A 19 -12.29 5.55 0.93
N PHE A 20 -12.44 6.79 0.46
CA PHE A 20 -11.31 7.70 0.26
C PHE A 20 -11.51 9.00 1.03
N GLU A 21 -10.44 9.48 1.65
CA GLU A 21 -10.37 10.81 2.26
C GLU A 21 -9.16 11.54 1.66
N ILE A 22 -9.41 12.66 0.98
CA ILE A 22 -8.39 13.53 0.39
C ILE A 22 -8.15 14.69 1.37
N GLN A 23 -6.89 14.93 1.68
CA GLN A 23 -6.44 15.98 2.58
C GLN A 23 -5.71 17.08 1.80
N ALA A 24 -6.14 18.33 1.97
CA ALA A 24 -5.34 19.49 1.62
C ALA A 24 -4.35 19.77 2.75
N VAL A 25 -3.06 19.86 2.41
CA VAL A 25 -1.94 20.01 3.33
C VAL A 25 -1.19 21.28 2.99
N ASP A 26 -1.28 22.27 3.88
CA ASP A 26 -0.53 23.51 3.76
C ASP A 26 0.89 23.29 4.28
N LEU A 27 1.86 23.55 3.42
CA LEU A 27 3.28 23.38 3.67
C LEU A 27 4.01 24.71 3.62
N ARG A 28 5.00 24.87 4.50
CA ARG A 28 6.06 25.86 4.37
C ARG A 28 7.36 25.17 4.01
N PHE A 29 7.93 25.53 2.87
CA PHE A 29 9.22 25.05 2.40
C PHE A 29 10.37 25.79 3.06
N SER A 30 11.58 25.26 2.91
CA SER A 30 12.77 25.84 3.53
C SER A 30 13.14 27.20 2.93
N ASN A 31 12.82 27.41 1.66
CA ASN A 31 12.91 28.70 0.95
C ASN A 31 11.85 29.74 1.38
N GLY A 32 10.95 29.37 2.30
CA GLY A 32 9.89 30.24 2.81
C GLY A 32 8.60 30.22 1.98
N GLU A 33 8.57 29.53 0.83
CA GLU A 33 7.36 29.41 0.02
C GLU A 33 6.25 28.65 0.75
N LEU A 34 5.01 29.07 0.48
CA LEU A 34 3.79 28.42 0.95
C LEU A 34 3.09 27.76 -0.23
N ARG A 35 2.75 26.48 -0.06
CA ARG A 35 1.99 25.70 -1.05
C ARG A 35 0.98 24.82 -0.34
N THR A 36 -0.12 24.55 -1.03
CA THR A 36 -1.12 23.58 -0.62
C THR A 36 -1.04 22.37 -1.55
N TYR A 37 -0.80 21.18 -1.00
CA TYR A 37 -0.84 19.92 -1.75
C TYR A 37 -2.06 19.11 -1.33
N GLU A 38 -2.59 18.32 -2.27
CA GLU A 38 -3.55 17.30 -1.95
C GLU A 38 -2.90 15.92 -1.87
N ARG A 39 -3.28 15.13 -0.87
CA ARG A 39 -2.88 13.73 -0.74
C ARG A 39 -4.03 12.89 -0.20
N PHE A 40 -3.99 11.59 -0.46
CA PHE A 40 -4.79 10.67 0.34
C PHE A 40 -4.37 10.75 1.80
N LYS A 41 -5.36 10.65 2.70
CA LYS A 41 -5.10 10.50 4.14
C LYS A 41 -4.13 9.33 4.34
N PRO A 42 -3.01 9.54 5.04
CA PRO A 42 -2.08 8.46 5.33
C PRO A 42 -2.79 7.31 6.03
N SER A 43 -2.72 6.12 5.44
CA SER A 43 -3.19 4.89 6.09
C SER A 43 -2.18 4.45 7.14
N THR A 44 -2.67 3.98 8.28
CA THR A 44 -1.85 3.26 9.28
C THR A 44 -1.74 1.77 8.96
N ARG A 45 -2.52 1.27 8.00
CA ARG A 45 -2.51 -0.14 7.62
C ARG A 45 -1.48 -0.37 6.53
N SER A 46 -0.61 -1.35 6.78
CA SER A 46 0.29 -1.91 5.78
C SER A 46 -0.40 -3.02 5.00
N ALA A 47 0.19 -3.43 3.89
CA ALA A 47 -0.27 -4.56 3.09
C ALA A 47 0.88 -5.55 2.88
N VAL A 48 0.53 -6.81 2.68
CA VAL A 48 1.44 -7.87 2.26
C VAL A 48 1.11 -8.28 0.83
N MET A 49 2.15 -8.67 0.10
CA MET A 49 2.05 -9.26 -1.23
C MET A 49 2.97 -10.47 -1.24
N ILE A 50 2.48 -11.60 -1.72
CA ILE A 50 3.13 -12.89 -1.52
C ILE A 50 3.52 -13.50 -2.87
N LEU A 51 4.81 -13.75 -3.05
CA LEU A 51 5.30 -14.56 -4.16
C LEU A 51 5.24 -16.04 -3.74
N ALA A 52 4.13 -16.70 -4.05
CA ALA A 52 3.89 -18.09 -3.68
C ALA A 52 4.45 -19.06 -4.73
N ILE A 53 5.30 -19.99 -4.28
CA ILE A 53 5.94 -21.02 -5.11
C ILE A 53 5.57 -22.39 -4.55
N ASP A 54 5.06 -23.28 -5.39
CA ASP A 54 4.71 -24.65 -5.01
C ASP A 54 5.91 -25.61 -5.08
N GLU A 55 5.69 -26.89 -4.74
CA GLU A 55 6.73 -27.94 -4.76
C GLU A 55 7.30 -28.21 -6.16
N GLN A 56 6.54 -27.88 -7.21
CA GLN A 56 6.92 -28.05 -8.61
C GLN A 56 7.60 -26.79 -9.18
N GLN A 57 7.89 -25.80 -8.34
CA GLN A 57 8.45 -24.50 -8.71
C GLN A 57 7.53 -23.64 -9.59
N ASN A 58 6.23 -23.90 -9.58
CA ASN A 58 5.26 -23.04 -10.24
C ASN A 58 4.97 -21.82 -9.37
N LEU A 59 4.82 -20.67 -10.04
CA LEU A 59 4.37 -19.44 -9.41
C LEU A 59 2.86 -19.40 -9.39
N LEU A 60 2.28 -19.24 -8.19
CA LEU A 60 0.84 -19.13 -8.02
C LEU A 60 0.42 -17.66 -8.15
N LEU A 61 -0.51 -17.41 -9.06
CA LEU A 61 -1.06 -16.09 -9.36
C LEU A 61 -2.58 -16.10 -9.19
N THR A 62 -3.14 -14.94 -8.86
CA THR A 62 -4.58 -14.73 -8.73
C THR A 62 -5.15 -14.02 -9.96
N TYR A 63 -6.44 -14.27 -10.22
CA TYR A 63 -7.22 -13.62 -11.27
C TYR A 63 -8.42 -12.93 -10.60
N GLU A 64 -8.50 -11.62 -10.68
CA GLU A 64 -9.49 -10.82 -9.95
C GLU A 64 -10.16 -9.81 -10.88
N TYR A 65 -11.42 -9.51 -10.59
CA TYR A 65 -12.13 -8.42 -11.25
C TYR A 65 -11.69 -7.07 -10.66
N ALA A 66 -11.09 -6.22 -11.50
CA ALA A 66 -10.69 -4.87 -11.14
C ALA A 66 -11.77 -3.88 -11.60
N VAL A 67 -12.56 -3.35 -10.66
CA VAL A 67 -13.62 -2.36 -10.97
C VAL A 67 -13.08 -1.07 -11.58
N GLY A 68 -11.81 -0.73 -11.33
CA GLY A 68 -11.18 0.48 -11.87
C GLY A 68 -10.93 0.42 -13.38
N THR A 69 -10.68 -0.77 -13.93
CA THR A 69 -10.50 -1.03 -15.37
C THR A 69 -11.67 -1.80 -15.97
N GLU A 70 -12.62 -2.22 -15.14
CA GLU A 70 -13.82 -2.99 -15.46
C GLU A 70 -13.51 -4.35 -16.11
N GLN A 71 -12.35 -4.93 -15.81
CA GLN A 71 -11.87 -6.17 -16.43
C GLN A 71 -11.41 -7.18 -15.38
N TYR A 72 -11.44 -8.46 -15.75
CA TYR A 72 -10.70 -9.47 -15.01
C TYR A 72 -9.24 -9.43 -15.43
N GLU A 73 -8.40 -9.09 -14.47
CA GLU A 73 -6.96 -8.99 -14.65
C GLU A 73 -6.28 -10.16 -13.96
N LEU A 74 -5.13 -10.55 -14.50
CA LEU A 74 -4.13 -11.27 -13.72
C LEU A 74 -3.62 -10.28 -12.66
N SER A 75 -4.37 -10.17 -11.55
CA SER A 75 -4.10 -9.22 -10.46
C SER A 75 -2.71 -9.41 -9.85
N GLY A 76 -2.12 -10.58 -10.13
CA GLY A 76 -0.73 -10.89 -9.95
C GLY A 76 -0.56 -11.79 -8.75
N PHE A 77 0.12 -11.28 -7.74
CA PHE A 77 0.43 -12.03 -6.53
C PHE A 77 -0.71 -11.93 -5.52
N PRO A 78 -0.98 -12.99 -4.74
CA PRO A 78 -1.84 -12.90 -3.57
C PRO A 78 -1.45 -11.72 -2.68
N LYS A 79 -2.42 -10.95 -2.23
CA LYS A 79 -2.17 -9.67 -1.54
C LYS A 79 -3.32 -9.29 -0.61
N GLY A 80 -2.99 -8.65 0.50
CA GLY A 80 -4.02 -8.15 1.39
C GLY A 80 -3.53 -7.20 2.44
N LEU A 81 -4.49 -6.63 3.17
CA LEU A 81 -4.20 -5.70 4.25
C LEU A 81 -3.72 -6.47 5.48
N MET A 82 -2.74 -5.91 6.17
CA MET A 82 -2.31 -6.41 7.47
C MET A 82 -3.31 -5.98 8.53
N GLU A 83 -3.75 -6.93 9.35
CA GLU A 83 -4.59 -6.64 10.51
C GLU A 83 -3.75 -6.16 11.70
N LEU A 84 -4.40 -5.44 12.61
CA LEU A 84 -3.72 -4.86 13.76
C LEU A 84 -3.15 -5.97 14.67
N GLY A 85 -1.83 -5.94 14.88
CA GLY A 85 -1.14 -6.91 15.73
C GLY A 85 -0.62 -8.14 14.99
N GLU A 86 -0.90 -8.30 13.69
CA GLU A 86 -0.29 -9.34 12.88
C GLU A 86 1.15 -8.97 12.48
N THR A 87 2.04 -9.96 12.51
CA THR A 87 3.32 -9.89 11.81
C THR A 87 3.11 -10.05 10.30
N PRO A 88 4.01 -9.54 9.45
CA PRO A 88 3.91 -9.74 7.99
C PRO A 88 3.74 -11.21 7.59
N GLN A 89 4.39 -12.13 8.30
CA GLN A 89 4.31 -13.56 8.04
C GLN A 89 2.93 -14.13 8.41
N GLN A 90 2.32 -13.66 9.50
CA GLN A 90 0.98 -14.08 9.88
C GLN A 90 -0.05 -13.60 8.86
N SER A 91 0.00 -12.31 8.50
CA SER A 91 -0.89 -11.76 7.45
C SER A 91 -0.68 -12.49 6.13
N ALA A 92 0.57 -12.73 5.71
CA ALA A 92 0.86 -13.43 4.46
C ALA A 92 0.25 -14.84 4.43
N ASN A 93 0.37 -15.62 5.51
CA ASN A 93 -0.21 -16.95 5.56
C ASN A 93 -1.74 -16.94 5.67
N ARG A 94 -2.35 -15.92 6.28
CA ARG A 94 -3.80 -15.74 6.30
C ARG A 94 -4.32 -15.47 4.89
N GLU A 95 -3.74 -14.48 4.19
CA GLU A 95 -4.13 -14.11 2.82
C GLU A 95 -3.95 -15.28 1.84
N LEU A 96 -2.86 -16.04 1.94
CA LEU A 96 -2.69 -17.25 1.10
C LEU A 96 -3.81 -18.28 1.31
N GLN A 97 -4.27 -18.47 2.54
CA GLN A 97 -5.33 -19.41 2.85
C GLN A 97 -6.69 -18.89 2.35
N GLU A 98 -6.93 -17.58 2.45
CA GLU A 98 -8.19 -16.95 2.04
C GLU A 98 -8.32 -16.84 0.52
N GLU A 99 -7.26 -16.43 -0.20
CA GLU A 99 -7.33 -16.17 -1.64
C GLU A 99 -7.11 -17.42 -2.50
N ILE A 100 -6.18 -18.31 -2.10
CA ILE A 100 -5.80 -19.48 -2.92
C ILE A 100 -5.91 -20.82 -2.19
N GLY A 101 -6.30 -20.84 -0.91
CA GLY A 101 -6.50 -22.08 -0.15
C GLY A 101 -5.20 -22.79 0.26
N PHE A 102 -4.05 -22.12 0.18
CA PHE A 102 -2.75 -22.69 0.51
C PHE A 102 -2.16 -22.08 1.79
N LYS A 103 -1.26 -22.81 2.43
CA LYS A 103 -0.46 -22.32 3.55
C LYS A 103 1.01 -22.56 3.27
N ALA A 104 1.83 -21.52 3.43
CA ALA A 104 3.26 -21.65 3.24
C ALA A 104 3.92 -22.22 4.50
N GLU A 105 4.74 -23.25 4.32
CA GLU A 105 5.60 -23.79 5.39
C GLU A 105 6.78 -22.87 5.70
N ARG A 106 7.29 -22.17 4.67
CA ARG A 106 8.40 -21.23 4.77
C ARG A 106 8.04 -19.89 4.16
N LEU A 107 8.15 -18.83 4.97
CA LEU A 107 7.98 -17.45 4.54
C LEU A 107 9.28 -16.68 4.76
N THR A 108 9.70 -15.92 3.75
CA THR A 108 10.89 -15.04 3.83
C THR A 108 10.50 -13.63 3.39
N LEU A 109 10.70 -12.65 4.27
CA LEU A 109 10.48 -11.25 3.92
C LEU A 109 11.58 -10.80 2.96
N LEU A 110 11.22 -10.50 1.71
CA LEU A 110 12.18 -10.04 0.70
C LEU A 110 12.46 -8.55 0.81
N ARG A 111 11.41 -7.73 0.93
CA ARG A 111 11.52 -6.27 0.97
C ARG A 111 10.24 -5.62 1.46
N THR A 112 10.38 -4.41 2.00
CA THR A 112 9.28 -3.48 2.27
C THR A 112 9.41 -2.29 1.32
N PHE A 113 8.30 -1.91 0.69
CA PHE A 113 8.22 -0.76 -0.21
C PHE A 113 7.22 0.27 0.33
N ASN A 114 7.50 1.55 0.10
CA ASN A 114 6.53 2.62 0.31
C ASN A 114 5.86 2.93 -1.03
N LEU A 115 4.54 2.76 -1.12
CA LEU A 115 3.76 2.92 -2.36
C LEU A 115 3.45 4.38 -2.72
N ILE A 116 4.03 5.33 -2.01
CA ILE A 116 3.75 6.76 -2.18
C ILE A 116 4.83 7.37 -3.06
N ALA A 117 4.40 7.98 -4.16
CA ALA A 117 5.25 8.78 -5.02
C ALA A 117 5.97 9.85 -4.18
N ARG A 118 7.30 9.88 -4.29
CA ARG A 118 8.07 11.02 -3.85
C ARG A 118 7.61 12.21 -4.70
N LEU A 119 7.14 13.28 -4.07
CA LEU A 119 6.95 14.55 -4.79
C LEU A 119 8.33 14.96 -5.31
N TYR A 120 8.52 14.86 -6.62
CA TYR A 120 9.65 15.48 -7.31
C TYR A 120 9.20 16.88 -7.68
N GLU A 121 9.79 17.88 -7.01
CA GLU A 121 9.97 19.23 -7.56
C GLU A 121 11.45 19.54 -7.47
#